data_AF-A0A817VCG2-F1
#
_entry.id   AF-A0A817VCG2-F1
#
_cell.length_a   1.000
_cell.length_b   1.000
_cell.length_c   1.000
_cell.angle_alpha   90.00
_cell.angle_beta   90.00
_cell.angle_gamma   90.00
#
_symmetry.space_group_name_H-M   'P 1'
#
loop_
_entity.id
_entity.type
_entity.pdbx_description
1 polymer ?
#
loop_
_entity_poly.entity_id
_entity_poly.type
_entity_poly.pdbx_seq_one_letter_code
_entity_poly.pdbx_strand_id
1 'polypeptide(L)'
;MLAHDLSKFLRMLMNNGYPLLHSFSIIEIKKVVDDENICQYNPANTNNSFPPSIQFGLVWNWRIMDDSRRFICQRGTNLDSTHLMMINDKNTIEVIILSNGNRTLENQFSTKVYNTLANIQLMLFDCLESKI
;
A
#
# COMPACT_ATOMS: atom_id res chain seq x y z
N MET A 1 17.61 2.17 -5.65
CA MET A 1 16.33 1.96 -6.34
C MET A 1 15.58 3.29 -6.36
N LEU A 2 15.24 3.80 -7.54
CA LEU A 2 14.61 5.12 -7.68
C LEU A 2 13.08 4.98 -7.84
N ALA A 3 12.33 6.07 -7.58
CA ALA A 3 10.87 6.09 -7.74
C ALA A 3 10.42 5.69 -9.15
N HIS A 4 11.18 6.11 -10.17
CA HIS A 4 10.93 5.76 -11.56
C HIS A 4 11.03 4.25 -11.83
N ASP A 5 11.99 3.56 -11.21
CA ASP A 5 12.16 2.11 -11.41
C ASP A 5 11.03 1.33 -10.75
N LEU A 6 10.62 1.76 -9.56
CA LEU A 6 9.46 1.21 -8.86
C LEU A 6 8.15 1.45 -9.63
N SER A 7 7.98 2.63 -10.26
CA SER A 7 6.80 2.88 -11.10
C SER A 7 6.76 1.94 -12.31
N LYS A 8 7.90 1.65 -12.96
CA LYS A 8 7.92 0.63 -14.02
C LYS A 8 7.49 -0.75 -13.52
N PHE A 9 7.92 -1.11 -12.32
CA PHE A 9 7.55 -2.37 -11.69
C PHE A 9 6.04 -2.41 -11.36
N LEU A 10 5.47 -1.36 -10.78
CA LEU A 10 4.04 -1.30 -10.49
C LEU A 10 3.19 -1.26 -11.77
N ARG A 11 3.63 -0.55 -12.81
CA ARG A 11 2.96 -0.56 -14.12
C ARG A 11 2.94 -1.94 -14.75
N MET A 12 4.00 -2.72 -14.61
CA MET A 12 4.01 -4.13 -15.02
C MET A 12 2.95 -4.93 -14.25
N LEU A 13 2.85 -4.74 -12.92
CA LEU A 13 1.86 -5.40 -12.08
C LEU A 13 0.41 -4.98 -12.42
N MET A 14 0.20 -3.73 -12.80
CA MET A 14 -1.09 -3.20 -13.29
C MET A 14 -1.42 -3.76 -14.67
N ASN A 15 -0.42 -3.90 -15.55
CA ASN A 15 -0.57 -4.38 -16.91
C ASN A 15 -0.44 -5.91 -17.04
N ASN A 16 -0.97 -6.65 -16.04
CA ASN A 16 -1.01 -8.11 -16.02
C ASN A 16 0.34 -8.80 -16.34
N GLY A 17 1.44 -8.20 -15.90
CA GLY A 17 2.77 -8.77 -15.98
C GLY A 17 3.58 -8.33 -17.20
N TYR A 18 2.95 -7.70 -18.20
CA TYR A 18 3.69 -7.28 -19.40
C TYR A 18 4.72 -6.18 -19.08
N PRO A 19 5.94 -6.24 -19.63
CA PRO A 19 6.45 -7.25 -20.57
C PRO A 19 7.18 -8.44 -19.94
N LEU A 20 7.31 -8.50 -18.61
CA LEU A 20 8.28 -9.38 -17.95
C LEU A 20 7.71 -10.72 -17.48
N LEU A 21 6.42 -10.75 -17.12
CA LEU A 21 5.76 -11.89 -16.51
C LEU A 21 4.51 -12.30 -17.31
N HIS A 22 4.18 -13.59 -17.23
CA HIS A 22 2.89 -14.07 -17.69
C HIS A 22 1.77 -13.56 -16.78
N SER A 23 0.60 -13.30 -17.35
CA SER A 23 -0.58 -12.86 -16.60
C SER A 23 -0.99 -13.84 -15.49
N PHE A 24 -0.78 -15.14 -15.72
CA PHE A 24 -1.01 -16.17 -14.70
C PHE A 24 -0.13 -15.97 -13.46
N SER A 25 1.13 -15.56 -13.63
CA SER A 25 2.00 -15.24 -12.49
C SER A 25 1.47 -14.06 -11.68
N ILE A 26 0.88 -13.07 -12.32
CA ILE A 26 0.24 -11.94 -11.61
C ILE A 26 -0.98 -12.39 -10.82
N ILE A 27 -1.78 -13.32 -11.36
CA ILE A 27 -2.94 -13.89 -10.65
C ILE A 27 -2.46 -14.58 -9.37
N GLU A 28 -1.42 -15.42 -9.46
CA GLU A 28 -0.85 -16.09 -8.29
C GLU A 28 -0.24 -15.10 -7.28
N ILE A 29 0.47 -14.07 -7.75
CA ILE A 29 1.02 -13.02 -6.88
C ILE A 29 -0.08 -12.27 -6.10
N LYS A 30 -1.22 -12.00 -6.76
CA LYS A 30 -2.36 -11.27 -6.18
C LYS A 30 -3.31 -12.17 -5.38
N LYS A 31 -3.16 -13.49 -5.45
CA LYS A 31 -3.99 -14.45 -4.73
C LYS A 31 -3.78 -14.27 -3.22
N VAL A 32 -4.88 -14.17 -2.49
CA VAL A 32 -4.85 -14.16 -1.02
C VAL A 32 -4.46 -15.56 -0.54
N VAL A 33 -3.41 -15.63 0.26
CA VAL A 33 -2.91 -16.87 0.88
C VAL A 33 -3.17 -16.90 2.38
N ASP A 34 -3.30 -15.73 3.02
CA ASP A 34 -3.60 -15.58 4.43
C ASP A 34 -4.53 -14.36 4.65
N ASP A 35 -5.44 -14.47 5.60
CA ASP A 35 -6.34 -13.38 5.99
C ASP A 35 -6.12 -13.09 7.47
N GLU A 36 -5.24 -12.15 7.74
CA GLU A 36 -5.03 -11.69 9.10
C GLU A 36 -5.99 -10.53 9.39
N ASN A 37 -6.88 -10.73 10.36
CA ASN A 37 -7.56 -9.63 11.02
C ASN A 37 -6.54 -8.87 11.88
N ILE A 38 -5.63 -8.12 11.26
CA ILE A 38 -4.67 -7.29 11.98
C ILE A 38 -5.43 -6.12 12.59
N CYS A 39 -5.74 -6.21 13.88
CA CYS A 39 -6.08 -5.06 14.70
C CYS A 39 -4.89 -4.09 14.72
N GLN A 40 -4.86 -3.10 13.81
CA GLN A 40 -3.98 -1.95 13.99
C GLN A 40 -4.46 -1.16 15.20
N TYR A 41 -3.76 -1.33 16.32
CA TYR A 41 -3.96 -0.56 17.53
C TYR A 41 -3.85 0.94 17.21
N ASN A 42 -4.97 1.65 17.33
CA ASN A 42 -5.05 3.10 17.21
C ASN A 42 -5.20 3.68 18.62
N PRO A 43 -4.12 4.16 19.27
CA PRO A 43 -4.19 4.69 20.63
C PRO A 43 -5.00 6.00 20.75
N ALA A 44 -5.48 6.57 19.64
CA ALA A 44 -6.20 7.83 19.60
C ALA A 44 -7.72 7.69 19.39
N ASN A 45 -8.28 6.48 19.19
CA ASN A 45 -9.70 6.31 18.88
C ASN A 45 -10.32 5.18 19.72
N THR A 46 -11.02 5.54 20.79
CA THR A 46 -11.73 4.59 21.68
C THR A 46 -13.13 4.21 21.20
N ASN A 47 -13.59 4.71 20.04
CA ASN A 47 -14.96 4.49 19.58
C ASN A 47 -14.96 3.87 18.18
N ASN A 48 -15.09 2.53 18.14
CA ASN A 48 -15.53 1.68 17.04
C ASN A 48 -15.17 2.12 15.60
N SER A 49 -14.14 1.50 15.04
CA SER A 49 -14.01 1.25 13.60
C SER A 49 -13.28 -0.08 13.48
N PHE A 50 -13.84 -1.05 12.75
CA PHE A 50 -13.12 -2.29 12.45
C PHE A 50 -11.74 -1.91 11.90
N PRO A 51 -10.64 -2.55 12.32
CA PRO A 51 -9.35 -2.27 11.73
C PRO A 51 -9.43 -2.55 10.22
N PRO A 52 -8.75 -1.76 9.36
CA PRO A 52 -8.68 -2.10 7.95
C PRO A 52 -8.11 -3.51 7.83
N SER A 53 -8.90 -4.44 7.28
CA SER A 53 -8.48 -5.84 7.18
C SER A 53 -7.33 -5.95 6.18
N ILE A 54 -6.35 -6.78 6.53
CA ILE A 54 -5.14 -6.98 5.75
C ILE A 54 -5.09 -8.44 5.30
N GLN A 55 -5.23 -8.64 3.99
CA GLN A 55 -5.13 -9.98 3.42
C GLN A 55 -3.79 -10.11 2.71
N PHE A 56 -3.00 -11.12 3.04
CA PHE A 56 -1.68 -11.30 2.48
C PHE A 56 -1.73 -12.17 1.23
N GLY A 57 -1.01 -11.74 0.20
CA GLY A 57 -0.65 -12.54 -0.97
C GLY A 57 0.85 -12.84 -0.99
N LEU A 58 1.37 -13.30 -2.12
CA LEU A 58 2.81 -13.52 -2.27
C LEU A 58 3.51 -12.15 -2.44
N VAL A 59 4.22 -11.68 -1.42
CA VAL A 59 4.94 -10.37 -1.35
C VAL A 59 4.04 -9.14 -1.10
N TRP A 60 2.77 -9.19 -1.51
CA TRP A 60 1.82 -8.06 -1.39
C TRP A 60 0.82 -8.28 -0.27
N ASN A 61 0.17 -7.20 0.15
CA ASN A 61 -1.07 -7.32 0.92
C ASN A 61 -2.18 -6.47 0.30
N TRP A 62 -3.38 -7.00 0.40
CA TRP A 62 -4.62 -6.28 0.16
C TRP A 62 -5.00 -5.53 1.42
N ARG A 63 -5.31 -4.24 1.28
CA ARG A 63 -5.89 -3.44 2.35
C ARG A 63 -7.30 -3.02 1.97
N ILE A 64 -8.24 -3.33 2.85
CA ILE A 64 -9.62 -2.89 2.73
C ILE A 64 -9.79 -1.71 3.69
N MET A 65 -10.17 -0.55 3.15
CA MET A 65 -10.40 0.67 3.92
C MET A 65 -11.84 0.70 4.46
N ASP A 66 -12.11 1.65 5.37
CA ASP A 66 -13.43 1.81 6.00
C ASP A 66 -14.55 2.11 4.99
N ASP A 67 -14.21 2.72 3.86
CA ASP A 67 -15.14 2.99 2.74
C ASP A 67 -15.28 1.81 1.77
N SER A 68 -14.82 0.61 2.16
CA SER A 68 -14.80 -0.62 1.37
C SER A 68 -13.90 -0.58 0.13
N ARG A 69 -13.13 0.48 -0.10
CA ARG A 69 -12.12 0.47 -1.17
C ARG A 69 -11.03 -0.54 -0.85
N ARG A 70 -10.60 -1.23 -1.89
CA ARG A 70 -9.60 -2.29 -1.80
C ARG A 70 -8.36 -1.90 -2.59
N PHE A 71 -7.20 -2.06 -1.97
CA PHE A 71 -5.92 -1.68 -2.56
C PHE A 71 -4.91 -2.81 -2.45
N ILE A 72 -4.12 -3.01 -3.50
CA ILE A 72 -2.92 -3.85 -3.46
C ILE A 72 -1.79 -2.95 -2.98
N CYS A 73 -1.07 -3.35 -1.95
CA CYS A 73 0.03 -2.53 -1.45
C CYS A 73 1.20 -3.34 -0.93
N GLN A 74 2.35 -2.69 -0.89
CA GLN A 74 3.54 -3.15 -0.19
C GLN A 74 4.19 -1.93 0.43
N ARG A 75 4.56 -2.09 1.70
CA ARG A 75 5.11 -1.03 2.54
C ARG A 75 6.33 -1.59 3.24
N GLY A 76 7.34 -0.78 3.41
CA GLY A 76 8.53 -1.19 4.12
C GLY A 76 9.33 0.00 4.59
N THR A 77 10.04 -0.23 5.69
CA THR A 77 10.93 0.75 6.30
C THR A 77 12.26 0.05 6.56
N ASN A 78 13.36 0.74 6.26
CA ASN A 78 14.69 0.42 6.77
C ASN A 78 15.23 1.63 7.56
N LEU A 79 16.47 1.56 8.03
CA LEU A 79 17.06 2.57 8.91
C LEU A 79 17.06 4.01 8.35
N ASP A 80 16.98 4.19 7.03
CA ASP A 80 17.10 5.51 6.41
C ASP A 80 16.00 5.81 5.39
N SER A 81 15.05 4.90 5.21
CA SER A 81 14.00 5.09 4.21
C SER A 81 12.71 4.37 4.56
N THR A 82 11.62 4.98 4.14
CA THR A 82 10.29 4.39 4.15
C THR A 82 9.72 4.48 2.75
N HIS A 83 9.13 3.38 2.29
CA HIS A 83 8.36 3.33 1.05
C HIS A 83 6.93 2.89 1.31
N LEU A 84 6.02 3.53 0.58
CA LEU A 84 4.61 3.20 0.51
C LEU A 84 4.26 3.01 -0.96
N MET A 85 3.89 1.81 -1.35
CA MET A 85 3.44 1.49 -2.71
C MET A 85 2.02 0.97 -2.66
N MET A 86 1.15 1.51 -3.51
CA MET A 86 -0.25 1.14 -3.54
C MET A 86 -0.81 1.24 -4.96
N ILE A 87 -1.70 0.31 -5.30
CA ILE A 87 -2.46 0.26 -6.55
C ILE A 87 -3.93 0.04 -6.16
N ASN A 88 -4.87 0.72 -6.83
CA ASN A 88 -6.29 0.42 -6.64
C ASN A 88 -6.67 -0.95 -7.25
N ASP A 89 -7.75 -1.56 -6.75
CA ASP A 89 -8.24 -2.86 -7.22
C ASP A 89 -8.52 -2.93 -8.72
N LYS A 90 -8.92 -1.81 -9.33
CA LYS A 90 -9.13 -1.65 -10.77
C LYS A 90 -7.83 -1.64 -11.59
N ASN A 91 -6.66 -1.62 -10.96
CA ASN A 91 -5.35 -1.48 -11.63
C ASN A 91 -5.28 -0.27 -12.59
N THR A 92 -5.88 0.86 -12.19
CA THR A 92 -5.91 2.10 -13.00
C THR A 92 -5.02 3.20 -12.45
N ILE A 93 -4.80 3.21 -11.14
CA ILE A 93 -3.96 4.20 -10.45
C ILE A 93 -2.95 3.48 -9.57
N GLU A 94 -1.70 3.94 -9.64
CA GLU A 94 -0.62 3.62 -8.71
C GLU A 94 -0.14 4.88 -8.00
N VAL A 95 0.22 4.77 -6.72
CA VAL A 95 0.87 5.84 -5.96
C VAL A 95 2.07 5.25 -5.21
N ILE A 96 3.24 5.85 -5.44
CA ILE A 96 4.49 5.53 -4.74
C ILE A 96 4.93 6.76 -3.96
N ILE A 97 5.18 6.57 -2.67
CA ILE A 97 5.86 7.57 -1.84
C ILE A 97 7.17 6.96 -1.37
N LEU A 98 8.27 7.65 -1.67
CA LEU A 98 9.59 7.37 -1.11
C LEU A 98 9.97 8.53 -0.19
N SER A 99 10.38 8.20 1.02
CA SER A 99 10.83 9.17 2.01
C SER A 99 12.11 8.67 2.66
N ASN A 100 12.99 9.61 3.02
CA ASN A 100 14.16 9.34 3.87
C ASN A 100 13.79 9.26 5.37
N GLY A 101 12.49 9.19 5.69
CA GLY A 101 12.00 9.02 7.05
C GLY A 101 12.26 7.62 7.60
N ASN A 102 12.81 7.56 8.81
CA ASN A 102 13.06 6.33 9.56
C ASN A 102 11.89 6.06 10.53
N ARG A 103 11.18 4.93 10.32
CA ARG A 103 10.16 4.37 11.24
C ARG A 103 10.68 3.21 12.11
N THR A 104 11.93 2.77 11.93
CA THR A 104 12.58 1.79 12.82
C THR A 104 12.87 2.38 14.20
N LEU A 105 12.94 3.72 14.31
CA LEU A 105 12.98 4.39 15.60
C LEU A 105 11.55 4.44 16.17
N GLU A 106 11.31 3.72 17.28
CA GLU A 106 10.05 3.73 18.02
C GLU A 106 9.81 5.06 18.76
N ASN A 107 9.77 6.16 18.01
CA ASN A 107 9.43 7.48 18.53
C ASN A 107 8.09 7.96 17.93
N GLN A 108 7.37 8.78 18.69
CA GLN A 108 6.04 9.28 18.30
C GLN A 108 6.08 10.13 17.01
N PHE A 109 7.18 10.84 16.75
CA PHE A 109 7.34 11.68 15.56
C PHE A 109 7.44 10.83 14.28
N SER A 110 8.21 9.75 14.30
CA SER A 110 8.36 8.80 13.20
C SER A 110 7.02 8.15 12.85
N THR A 111 6.24 7.76 13.87
CA THR A 111 4.87 7.26 13.66
C THR A 111 3.96 8.32 13.05
N LYS A 112 4.03 9.58 13.52
CA LYS A 112 3.24 10.69 12.98
C LYS A 112 3.58 10.97 11.51
N VAL A 113 4.88 11.04 11.17
CA VAL A 113 5.34 11.23 9.78
C VAL A 113 4.82 10.10 8.89
N TYR A 114 4.96 8.84 9.31
CA TYR A 114 4.45 7.70 8.55
C TYR A 114 2.94 7.80 8.30
N ASN A 115 2.16 8.12 9.32
CA ASN A 115 0.70 8.28 9.20
C ASN A 115 0.34 9.46 8.26
N THR A 116 1.08 10.56 8.33
CA THR A 116 0.92 11.69 7.40
C THR A 116 1.17 11.25 5.96
N LEU A 117 2.24 10.50 5.68
CA LEU A 117 2.52 9.99 4.34
C LEU A 117 1.43 9.03 3.85
N ALA A 118 0.91 8.16 4.72
CA ALA A 118 -0.20 7.26 4.38
C ALA A 118 -1.49 8.04 4.05
N ASN A 119 -1.79 9.10 4.80
CA ASN A 119 -2.95 9.96 4.53
C ASN A 119 -2.79 10.71 3.20
N ILE A 120 -1.60 11.25 2.93
CA ILE A 120 -1.29 11.89 1.63
C ILE A 120 -1.50 10.88 0.49
N GLN A 121 -1.06 9.63 0.65
CA GLN A 121 -1.26 8.59 -0.35
C GLN A 121 -2.74 8.38 -0.67
N LEU A 122 -3.61 8.29 0.35
CA LEU A 122 -5.06 8.13 0.16
C LEU A 122 -5.69 9.36 -0.50
N MET A 123 -5.32 10.58 -0.08
CA MET A 123 -5.81 11.81 -0.72
C MET A 123 -5.43 11.91 -2.20
N LEU A 124 -4.26 11.38 -2.58
CA LEU A 124 -3.87 11.30 -4.00
C LEU A 124 -4.78 10.37 -4.78
N PHE A 125 -5.18 9.22 -4.22
CA PHE A 125 -6.19 8.36 -4.84
C PHE A 125 -7.53 9.08 -5.00
N ASP A 126 -8.04 9.74 -3.95
CA ASP A 126 -9.31 10.48 -4.02
C ASP A 126 -9.28 11.53 -5.15
N CYS A 127 -8.17 12.25 -5.28
CA CYS A 127 -7.99 13.26 -6.32
C CYS A 127 -7.88 12.65 -7.73
N LEU A 128 -7.13 11.56 -7.89
CA LEU A 128 -6.90 10.94 -9.20
C LEU A 128 -8.11 10.14 -9.68
N GLU A 129 -8.81 9.44 -8.78
CA GLU A 129 -10.02 8.69 -9.10
C GLU A 129 -11.18 9.61 -9.51
N SER A 130 -11.26 10.82 -8.96
CA SER A 130 -12.27 11.81 -9.38
C SER A 130 -12.12 12.31 -10.83
N LYS A 131 -11.00 12.01 -11.50
CA LYS A 131 -10.65 12.50 -12.84
C LYS A 131 -10.73 11.44 -13.93
N ILE A 132 -11.06 10.19 -13.57
CA ILE A 132 -11.18 9.03 -14.47
C ILE A 132 -12.64 8.61 -14.54
#